data_AF-A0A378MY57-F1
#
_entry.id   AF-A0A378MY57-F1
#
_cell.length_a   1.000
_cell.length_b   1.000
_cell.length_c   1.000
_cell.angle_alpha   90.00
_cell.angle_beta   90.00
_cell.angle_gamma   90.00
#
_symmetry.space_group_name_H-M   'P 1'
#
loop_
_entity.id
_entity.type
_entity.pdbx_description
1 polymer ?
#
loop_
_entity_poly.entity_id
_entity_poly.type
_entity_poly.pdbx_seq_one_letter_code
_entity_poly.pdbx_strand_id
1 'polypeptide(L)'
;MESQGVEVSRLIRIRYGNIKLDKGLPRGGWEEMGLEQVNYLRELVGLPPETETKVEVGVNRRRTNIRQIRKAVKQHQKYRG
;
A
#
# COMPACT_ATOMS: atom_id res chain seq x y z
N MET A 1 -5.08 -9.72 23.21
CA MET A 1 -5.71 -8.66 24.03
C MET A 1 -6.80 -9.22 24.92
N GLU A 2 -7.56 -10.23 24.46
CA GLU A 2 -8.47 -11.00 25.33
C GLU A 2 -7.77 -11.59 26.57
N SER A 3 -6.51 -12.01 26.44
CA SER A 3 -5.68 -12.46 27.58
C SER A 3 -5.41 -11.39 28.66
N GLN A 4 -5.71 -10.12 28.41
CA GLN A 4 -5.62 -9.00 29.36
C GLN A 4 -7.01 -8.41 29.66
N GLY A 5 -8.09 -9.11 29.30
CA GLY A 5 -9.47 -8.65 29.54
C GLY A 5 -9.92 -7.47 28.67
N VAL A 6 -9.17 -7.13 27.61
CA VAL A 6 -9.50 -6.03 26.70
C VAL A 6 -9.97 -6.57 25.35
N GLU A 7 -11.14 -6.11 24.91
CA GLU A 7 -11.72 -6.43 23.62
C GLU A 7 -11.21 -5.50 22.51
N VAL A 8 -10.85 -6.05 21.35
CA VAL A 8 -10.37 -5.28 20.18
C VAL A 8 -11.54 -4.97 19.27
N SER A 9 -12.02 -3.72 19.27
CA SER A 9 -13.09 -3.29 18.37
C SER A 9 -12.62 -3.03 16.93
N ARG A 10 -11.36 -2.58 16.75
CA ARG A 10 -10.76 -2.29 15.44
C ARG A 10 -9.25 -2.53 15.45
N LEU A 11 -8.75 -3.26 14.44
CA LEU A 11 -7.33 -3.47 14.21
C LEU A 11 -6.96 -2.98 12.80
N ILE A 12 -6.00 -2.07 12.70
CA ILE A 12 -5.52 -1.56 11.41
C ILE A 12 -4.00 -1.68 11.38
N ARG A 13 -3.47 -2.36 10.36
CA ARG A 13 -2.04 -2.40 10.09
C ARG A 13 -1.62 -1.12 9.35
N ILE A 14 -0.81 -0.28 9.99
CA ILE A 14 -0.38 1.02 9.44
C ILE A 14 1.04 1.03 8.86
N ARG A 15 1.80 -0.05 9.03
CA ARG A 15 3.19 -0.17 8.57
C ARG A 15 3.57 -1.64 8.39
N TYR A 16 4.47 -1.92 7.44
CA TYR A 16 5.13 -3.21 7.26
C TYR A 16 6.62 -2.97 6.99
N GLY A 17 7.52 -3.52 7.81
CA GLY A 17 8.93 -3.10 7.79
C GLY A 17 9.05 -1.58 7.99
N ASN A 18 9.76 -0.89 7.11
CA ASN A 18 9.83 0.58 7.08
C ASN A 18 8.80 1.26 6.17
N ILE A 19 7.90 0.50 5.54
CA ILE A 19 6.90 1.02 4.60
C ILE A 19 5.62 1.39 5.36
N LYS A 20 5.28 2.67 5.37
CA LYS A 20 4.07 3.19 6.02
C LYS A 20 2.89 3.16 5.05
N LEU A 21 1.69 2.89 5.58
CA LEU A 21 0.44 3.06 4.85
C LEU A 21 0.25 4.55 4.54
N ASP A 22 0.15 4.91 3.25
CA ASP A 22 -0.11 6.29 2.85
C ASP A 22 -1.52 6.71 3.29
N LYS A 23 -1.62 7.85 3.98
CA LYS A 23 -2.88 8.44 4.43
C LYS A 23 -3.77 8.85 3.25
N GLY A 24 -3.19 9.06 2.07
CA GLY A 24 -3.91 9.39 0.83
C GLY A 24 -4.59 8.20 0.17
N LEU A 25 -4.21 6.96 0.52
CA LEU A 25 -4.73 5.75 -0.11
C LEU A 25 -6.16 5.47 0.34
N PRO A 26 -7.14 5.43 -0.59
CA PRO A 26 -8.52 5.06 -0.25
C PRO A 26 -8.59 3.63 0.30
N ARG A 27 -9.55 3.36 1.19
CA ARG A 27 -9.79 2.00 1.68
C ARG A 27 -10.10 1.06 0.51
N GLY A 28 -9.41 -0.07 0.46
CA GLY A 28 -9.52 -1.03 -0.65
C GLY A 28 -8.78 -0.63 -1.93
N GLY A 29 -8.14 0.54 -1.94
CA GLY A 29 -7.19 0.92 -2.98
C GLY A 29 -5.84 0.25 -2.77
N TRP A 30 -5.07 0.16 -3.86
CA TRP A 30 -3.68 -0.26 -3.86
C TRP A 30 -2.88 0.73 -4.72
N GLU A 31 -1.57 0.77 -4.49
CA GLU A 31 -0.61 1.54 -5.27
C GLU A 31 0.63 0.67 -5.50
N GLU A 32 1.28 0.83 -6.65
CA GLU A 32 2.53 0.13 -6.94
C GLU A 32 3.68 0.74 -6.14
N MET A 33 4.49 -0.11 -5.50
CA MET A 33 5.68 0.33 -4.77
C MET A 33 6.79 0.73 -5.74
N GLY A 34 7.49 1.81 -5.41
CA GLY A 34 8.69 2.22 -6.15
C GLY A 34 9.84 1.23 -5.97
N LEU A 35 10.80 1.23 -6.90
CA LEU A 35 11.93 0.30 -6.91
C LEU A 35 12.76 0.33 -5.61
N GLU A 36 12.94 1.51 -5.01
CA GLU A 36 13.61 1.68 -3.72
C GLU A 36 12.93 0.90 -2.59
N GLN A 37 11.60 0.99 -2.49
CA GLN A 37 10.81 0.30 -1.47
C GLN A 37 10.81 -1.22 -1.69
N VAL A 38 10.80 -1.65 -2.95
CA VAL A 38 10.93 -3.06 -3.33
C VAL A 38 12.28 -3.59 -2.90
N ASN A 39 13.36 -2.88 -3.19
CA ASN A 39 14.72 -3.30 -2.84
C ASN A 39 14.95 -3.34 -1.33
N TYR A 40 14.39 -2.40 -0.58
CA TYR A 40 14.38 -2.48 0.88
C TYR A 40 13.74 -3.78 1.40
N LEU A 41 12.60 -4.20 0.85
CA LEU A 41 11.96 -5.46 1.26
C LEU A 41 12.78 -6.69 0.86
N ARG A 42 13.42 -6.65 -0.31
CA ARG A 42 14.28 -7.74 -0.80
C ARG A 42 15.50 -7.92 0.09
N GLU A 43 16.15 -6.83 0.48
CA GLU A 43 17.29 -6.84 1.39
C GLU A 43 16.94 -7.47 2.74
N LEU A 44 15.78 -7.15 3.33
CA LEU A 44 15.33 -7.71 4.60
C LEU A 44 15.23 -9.24 4.61
N VAL A 45 15.06 -9.86 3.45
CA VAL A 45 14.96 -11.32 3.28
C VAL A 45 16.16 -11.91 2.55
N GLY A 46 17.24 -11.14 2.39
CA GLY A 46 18.49 -11.60 1.79
C GLY A 46 18.46 -11.78 0.27
N LEU A 47 17.51 -11.15 -0.44
CA LEU A 47 17.44 -11.17 -1.90
C LEU A 47 18.26 -10.03 -2.52
N PRO A 48 18.87 -10.24 -3.70
CA PRO A 48 19.63 -9.19 -4.39
C PRO A 48 18.71 -8.06 -4.85
N PRO A 49 19.20 -6.81 -4.96
CA PRO A 49 18.39 -5.70 -5.44
C PRO A 49 17.96 -5.90 -6.91
N GLU A 50 16.76 -5.42 -7.23
CA GLU A 50 16.22 -5.31 -8.58
C GLU A 50 16.69 -4.01 -9.24
N THR A 51 16.95 -4.03 -10.55
CA THR A 51 17.42 -2.88 -11.33
C THR A 51 16.38 -2.34 -12.30
N GLU A 52 15.36 -3.14 -12.63
CA GLU A 52 14.32 -2.75 -13.58
C GLU A 52 12.98 -2.50 -12.87
N THR A 53 12.19 -1.57 -13.40
CA THR A 53 10.83 -1.32 -12.92
C THR A 53 9.91 -0.90 -14.04
N LYS A 54 8.65 -1.33 -13.94
CA LYS A 54 7.56 -0.87 -14.81
C LYS A 54 6.88 0.39 -14.27
N VAL A 55 7.21 0.78 -13.04
CA VAL A 55 6.69 1.98 -12.40
C VAL A 55 7.46 3.18 -12.93
N GLU A 56 6.76 4.16 -13.51
CA GLU A 56 7.38 5.41 -13.98
C GLU A 56 8.06 6.15 -12.82
N VAL A 57 9.37 6.36 -12.93
CA VAL A 57 10.18 7.07 -11.93
C VAL A 57 10.25 8.55 -12.31
N GLY A 58 9.71 9.45 -11.48
CA GLY A 58 9.95 10.90 -11.59
C GLY A 58 8.74 11.81 -11.82
N VAL A 59 7.54 11.27 -12.10
CA VAL A 59 6.34 12.12 -12.23
C VAL A 59 5.59 12.18 -10.91
N ASN A 60 5.47 13.38 -10.34
CA ASN A 60 4.75 13.63 -9.08
C ASN A 60 3.21 13.53 -9.28
N ARG A 61 2.71 12.37 -9.72
CA ARG A 61 1.29 12.10 -10.05
C ARG A 61 0.41 11.82 -8.84
N ARG A 62 0.89 12.03 -7.61
CA ARG A 62 0.18 11.66 -6.36
C ARG A 62 -1.29 12.10 -6.35
N ARG A 63 -1.59 13.33 -6.81
CA ARG A 63 -2.97 13.84 -6.85
C ARG A 63 -3.85 13.18 -7.92
N THR A 64 -3.34 12.98 -9.13
CA THR A 64 -4.08 12.33 -10.23
C THR A 64 -4.34 10.85 -9.92
N ASN A 65 -3.35 10.18 -9.31
CA ASN A 65 -3.42 8.78 -8.94
C ASN A 65 -4.53 8.52 -7.91
N ILE A 66 -4.63 9.34 -6.86
CA ILE A 66 -5.68 9.18 -5.83
C ILE A 66 -7.09 9.26 -6.43
N ARG A 67 -7.36 10.17 -7.37
CA ARG A 67 -8.67 10.27 -8.02
C ARG A 67 -9.00 9.02 -8.84
N GLN A 68 -8.01 8.48 -9.55
CA GLN A 68 -8.15 7.25 -10.33
C GLN A 68 -8.38 6.04 -9.41
N ILE A 69 -7.60 5.91 -8.33
CA ILE A 69 -7.77 4.85 -7.33
C ILE A 69 -9.18 4.91 -6.70
N ARG A 70 -9.66 6.10 -6.31
CA ARG A 70 -11.03 6.25 -5.79
C ARG A 70 -12.09 5.79 -6.79
N LYS A 71 -11.92 6.12 -8.08
CA LYS A 71 -12.84 5.68 -9.15
C LYS A 71 -12.81 4.16 -9.29
N ALA A 72 -11.64 3.55 -9.30
CA ALA A 72 -11.46 2.10 -9.40
C ALA A 72 -12.07 1.37 -8.19
N VAL A 73 -11.83 1.86 -6.97
CA VAL A 73 -12.43 1.29 -5.75
C VAL A 73 -13.96 1.35 -5.81
N LYS A 74 -14.54 2.49 -6.21
CA LYS A 74 -16.00 2.63 -6.35
C LYS A 74 -16.56 1.66 -7.39
N GLN A 75 -15.85 1.48 -8.51
CA GLN A 75 -16.23 0.53 -9.54
C GLN A 75 -16.19 -0.91 -9.01
N HIS A 76 -15.12 -1.31 -8.32
CA HIS A 76 -14.97 -2.64 -7.72
C HIS A 76 -16.08 -2.96 -6.71
N GLN A 77 -16.48 -1.97 -5.90
CA GLN A 77 -17.60 -2.13 -4.97
C GLN A 77 -18.95 -2.35 -5.68
N LYS A 78 -19.15 -1.76 -6.87
CA LYS A 78 -20.40 -1.90 -7.64
C LYS A 78 -20.61 -3.31 -8.19
N TYR A 79 -19.54 -4.05 -8.50
CA TYR A 79 -19.61 -5.40 -9.08
C TYR A 79 -19.51 -6.53 -8.04
N ARG A 80 -19.41 -6.19 -6.74
CA ARG A 80 -19.46 -7.16 -5.64
C ARG A 80 -20.87 -7.33 -5.04
N GLY A 81 -21.88 -6.70 -5.65
CA GLY A 81 -23.29 -6.85 -5.31
C GLY A 81 -23.96 -7.85 -6.22
#